data_AF-A0A174IEU7-F1
#
_entry.id   AF-A0A174IEU7-F1
#
_cell.length_a   1.000
_cell.length_b   1.000
_cell.length_c   1.000
_cell.angle_alpha   90.00
_cell.angle_beta   90.00
_cell.angle_gamma   90.00
#
_symmetry.space_group_name_H-M   'P 1'
#
loop_
_entity.id
_entity.type
_entity.pdbx_description
1 polymer ?
#
loop_
_entity_poly.entity_id
_entity_poly.type
_entity_poly.pdbx_seq_one_letter_code
_entity_poly.pdbx_strand_id
1 'polypeptide(L)'
;MLGLADKIKNLSKIYTYARNFLYLGRGYNYPTALEGALKLKEISYIHAEGYPAAEMKHGPIALVDSEMPTVVIAPTDSLYDKIISNVRQVKARGGTVVAIITKGNDAMKDIADHCLEVPDVPECLTPLVVSVPLQLLAYYIAINKDRNVDQPRNLAKSVTVE
;
A
#
# COMPACT_ATOMS: atom_id res chain seq x y z
N MET A 1 -0.45 -11.94 -16.84
CA MET A 1 -1.02 -11.42 -15.57
C MET A 1 0.09 -11.45 -14.52
N LEU A 2 0.21 -10.48 -13.61
CA LEU A 2 1.38 -10.28 -12.73
C LEU A 2 1.76 -11.46 -11.81
N GLY A 3 0.92 -12.50 -11.70
CA GLY A 3 1.24 -13.70 -10.91
C GLY A 3 1.29 -13.47 -9.39
N LEU A 4 0.83 -12.30 -8.91
CA LEU A 4 0.90 -11.93 -7.49
C LEU A 4 -0.33 -12.35 -6.66
N ALA A 5 -1.41 -12.80 -7.30
CA ALA A 5 -2.69 -13.01 -6.64
C ALA A 5 -2.61 -13.93 -5.41
N ASP A 6 -2.01 -15.12 -5.54
CA ASP A 6 -1.90 -16.07 -4.43
C ASP A 6 -0.99 -15.56 -3.30
N LYS A 7 0.10 -14.88 -3.66
CA LYS A 7 1.01 -14.27 -2.68
C LYS A 7 0.30 -13.18 -1.87
N ILE A 8 -0.45 -12.31 -2.55
CA ILE A 8 -1.22 -11.23 -1.91
C ILE A 8 -2.37 -11.82 -1.07
N LYS A 9 -3.05 -12.85 -1.58
CA LYS A 9 -4.10 -13.56 -0.83
C LYS A 9 -3.56 -14.12 0.48
N ASN A 10 -2.39 -14.75 0.48
CA ASN A 10 -1.79 -15.25 1.72
C ASN A 10 -1.33 -14.12 2.65
N LEU A 11 -0.68 -13.09 2.10
CA LEU A 11 -0.25 -11.92 2.86
C LEU A 11 -1.44 -11.21 3.55
N SER A 12 -2.57 -11.07 2.85
CA SER A 12 -3.77 -10.38 3.35
C SER A 12 -4.32 -10.96 4.65
N LYS A 13 -4.07 -12.25 4.94
CA LYS A 13 -4.55 -12.92 6.16
C LYS A 13 -3.94 -12.30 7.42
N ILE A 14 -2.70 -11.83 7.33
CA ILE A 14 -1.95 -11.20 8.44
C ILE A 14 -2.67 -9.91 8.89
N TYR A 15 -3.30 -9.20 7.96
CA TYR A 15 -3.88 -7.89 8.20
C TYR A 15 -5.40 -7.90 8.45
N THR A 16 -5.99 -9.07 8.66
CA THR A 16 -7.44 -9.24 8.89
C THR A 16 -7.94 -8.40 10.07
N TYR A 17 -7.14 -8.24 11.13
CA TYR A 17 -7.51 -7.50 12.34
C TYR A 17 -6.94 -6.09 12.43
N ALA A 18 -6.15 -5.68 11.45
CA ALA A 18 -5.63 -4.32 11.40
C ALA A 18 -6.79 -3.31 11.30
N ARG A 19 -6.62 -2.19 12.00
CA ARG A 19 -7.60 -1.09 12.07
C ARG A 19 -7.15 0.14 11.31
N ASN A 20 -5.84 0.35 11.24
CA ASN A 20 -5.23 1.50 10.58
C ASN A 20 -4.19 1.03 9.56
N PHE A 21 -4.05 1.75 8.47
CA PHE A 21 -3.02 1.53 7.45
C PHE A 21 -2.45 2.87 6.99
N LEU A 22 -1.14 2.90 6.76
CA LEU A 22 -0.48 4.02 6.10
C LEU A 22 -0.04 3.59 4.69
N TYR A 23 -0.29 4.41 3.68
CA TYR A 23 0.20 4.20 2.32
C TYR A 23 1.15 5.33 1.96
N LEU A 24 2.37 4.99 1.54
CA LEU A 24 3.40 5.95 1.20
C LEU A 24 3.79 5.81 -0.26
N GLY A 25 3.78 6.94 -0.97
CA GLY A 25 4.24 7.04 -2.36
C GLY A 25 4.91 8.38 -2.61
N ARG A 26 5.66 8.48 -3.71
CA ARG A 26 6.33 9.72 -4.11
C ARG A 26 6.29 9.88 -5.63
N GLY A 27 6.39 11.11 -6.11
CA GLY A 27 6.31 11.41 -7.55
C GLY A 27 5.00 10.90 -8.14
N TYR A 28 5.07 10.19 -9.26
CA TYR A 28 3.93 9.58 -9.91
C TYR A 28 3.16 8.59 -9.02
N ASN A 29 3.81 8.02 -8.01
CA ASN A 29 3.22 7.03 -7.12
C ASN A 29 2.54 7.62 -5.88
N TYR A 30 2.59 8.94 -5.65
CA TYR A 30 1.80 9.54 -4.56
C TYR A 30 0.29 9.39 -4.80
N PRO A 31 -0.27 9.75 -5.97
CA PRO A 31 -1.66 9.45 -6.29
C PRO A 31 -2.00 7.96 -6.20
N THR A 32 -1.07 7.08 -6.57
CA THR A 32 -1.26 5.62 -6.44
C THR A 32 -1.38 5.18 -4.99
N ALA A 33 -0.63 5.80 -4.06
CA ALA A 33 -0.76 5.55 -2.63
C ALA A 33 -2.12 6.04 -2.08
N LEU A 34 -2.59 7.21 -2.53
CA LEU A 34 -3.94 7.70 -2.21
C LEU A 34 -5.02 6.72 -2.68
N GLU A 35 -4.92 6.23 -3.92
CA GLU A 35 -5.87 5.28 -4.48
C GLU A 35 -5.84 3.93 -3.72
N GLY A 36 -4.66 3.42 -3.40
CA GLY A 36 -4.52 2.20 -2.59
C GLY A 36 -5.18 2.31 -1.21
N ALA A 37 -4.96 3.45 -0.54
CA ALA A 37 -5.63 3.75 0.73
C ALA A 37 -7.15 3.90 0.56
N LEU A 38 -7.60 4.58 -0.50
CA LEU A 38 -9.01 4.74 -0.80
C LEU A 38 -9.70 3.39 -1.02
N LYS A 39 -9.13 2.51 -1.88
CA LYS A 39 -9.68 1.17 -2.10
C LYS A 39 -9.77 0.39 -0.79
N LEU A 40 -8.71 0.35 0.02
CA LEU A 40 -8.76 -0.37 1.29
C LEU A 40 -9.86 0.19 2.20
N LYS A 41 -10.01 1.52 2.29
CA LYS A 41 -11.05 2.19 3.08
C LYS A 41 -12.45 1.81 2.63
N GLU A 42 -12.72 1.87 1.33
CA GLU A 42 -14.04 1.60 0.76
C GLU A 42 -14.52 0.19 1.03
N ILE A 43 -13.71 -0.83 0.72
CA ILE A 43 -14.19 -2.22 0.70
C ILE A 43 -13.88 -3.01 1.98
N SER A 44 -12.88 -2.61 2.76
CA SER A 44 -12.54 -3.31 4.02
C SER A 44 -13.02 -2.59 5.30
N TYR A 45 -13.32 -1.29 5.18
CA TYR A 45 -13.61 -0.36 6.28
C TYR A 45 -12.46 -0.13 7.26
N ILE A 46 -11.23 -0.48 6.87
CA ILE A 46 -10.01 -0.11 7.60
C ILE A 46 -9.74 1.37 7.39
N HIS A 47 -9.31 2.06 8.44
CA HIS A 47 -8.88 3.43 8.33
C HIS A 47 -7.53 3.49 7.62
N ALA A 48 -7.55 3.79 6.32
CA ALA A 48 -6.35 3.87 5.50
C ALA A 48 -6.11 5.30 5.02
N GLU A 49 -4.88 5.78 5.18
CA GLU A 49 -4.45 7.11 4.77
C GLU A 49 -3.28 7.02 3.80
N GLY A 50 -3.38 7.73 2.68
CA GLY A 50 -2.28 7.89 1.72
C GLY A 50 -1.55 9.19 1.98
N TYR A 51 -0.23 9.13 2.10
CA TYR A 51 0.64 10.28 2.34
C TYR A 51 1.77 10.35 1.32
N PRO A 52 2.17 11.58 0.92
CA PRO A 52 3.42 11.75 0.20
C PRO A 52 4.57 11.36 1.14
N ALA A 53 5.42 10.43 0.71
CA ALA A 53 6.46 9.85 1.55
C ALA A 53 7.46 10.91 2.06
N ALA A 54 7.61 12.04 1.37
CA ALA A 54 8.44 13.16 1.82
C ALA A 54 7.88 13.85 3.07
N GLU A 55 6.57 13.80 3.28
CA GLU A 55 5.89 14.49 4.39
C GLU A 55 5.74 13.64 5.65
N MET A 56 6.22 12.40 5.63
CA MET A 56 6.01 11.44 6.71
C MET A 56 6.46 12.00 8.08
N LYS A 57 7.58 12.73 8.11
CA LYS A 57 8.13 13.33 9.35
C LYS A 57 7.35 14.53 9.87
N HIS A 58 6.43 15.08 9.09
CA HIS A 58 5.68 16.29 9.45
C HIS A 58 4.38 15.98 10.21
N GLY A 59 4.25 14.77 10.78
CA GLY A 59 3.11 14.36 11.59
C GLY A 59 2.82 12.86 11.52
N PRO A 60 2.60 12.28 10.32
CA PRO A 60 2.14 10.89 10.16
C PRO A 60 3.02 9.84 10.84
N ILE A 61 4.34 10.09 10.93
CA ILE A 61 5.29 9.20 11.60
C ILE A 61 4.98 8.96 13.08
N ALA A 62 4.22 9.85 13.73
CA ALA A 62 3.81 9.69 15.12
C ALA A 62 2.77 8.58 15.32
N LEU A 63 2.08 8.15 14.25
CA LEU A 63 1.09 7.08 14.27
C LEU A 63 1.69 5.70 14.00
N VAL A 64 2.96 5.63 13.60
CA VAL A 64 3.61 4.37 13.22
C VAL A 64 3.94 3.55 14.46
N ASP A 65 3.36 2.37 14.55
CA ASP A 65 3.64 1.34 15.55
C ASP A 65 3.45 -0.08 14.94
N SER A 66 3.50 -1.11 15.78
CA SER A 66 3.32 -2.50 15.34
C SER A 66 1.89 -2.85 14.90
N GLU A 67 0.88 -2.04 15.22
CA GLU A 67 -0.52 -2.25 14.85
C GLU A 67 -0.95 -1.51 13.58
N MET A 68 -0.11 -0.60 13.07
CA MET A 68 -0.33 0.17 11.84
C MET A 68 0.61 -0.29 10.71
N PRO A 69 0.20 -1.25 9.86
CA PRO A 69 0.96 -1.62 8.68
C PRO A 69 1.13 -0.44 7.73
N THR A 70 2.33 -0.33 7.16
CA THR A 70 2.67 0.68 6.16
C THR A 70 2.93 0.01 4.81
N VAL A 71 2.12 0.35 3.81
CA VAL A 71 2.36 -0.02 2.42
C VAL A 71 3.23 1.06 1.77
N VAL A 72 4.38 0.67 1.22
CA VAL A 72 5.32 1.60 0.57
C VAL A 72 5.46 1.26 -0.89
N ILE A 73 5.20 2.23 -1.77
CA ILE A 73 5.42 2.10 -3.20
C ILE A 73 6.84 2.57 -3.51
N ALA A 74 7.68 1.61 -3.90
CA ALA A 74 9.12 1.80 -4.07
C ALA A 74 9.64 1.09 -5.34
N PRO A 75 9.11 1.39 -6.54
CA PRO A 75 9.78 0.95 -7.77
C PRO A 75 11.19 1.55 -7.83
N THR A 76 12.05 0.92 -8.61
CA THR A 76 13.39 1.44 -8.88
C THR A 76 13.26 2.70 -9.74
N ASP A 77 13.43 3.87 -9.12
CA ASP A 77 13.34 5.17 -9.78
C ASP A 77 14.37 6.17 -9.19
N SER A 78 14.33 7.42 -9.68
CA SER A 78 15.20 8.51 -9.22
C SER A 78 15.01 8.90 -7.74
N LEU A 79 13.96 8.42 -7.09
CA LEU A 79 13.55 8.75 -5.73
C LEU A 79 13.74 7.58 -4.75
N TYR A 80 14.21 6.44 -5.23
CA TYR A 80 14.34 5.19 -4.50
C TYR A 80 15.12 5.31 -3.18
N ASP A 81 16.30 5.95 -3.20
CA ASP A 81 17.12 6.14 -1.99
C ASP A 81 16.39 6.91 -0.88
N LYS A 82 15.55 7.87 -1.29
CA LYS A 82 14.74 8.67 -0.35
C LYS A 82 13.61 7.81 0.23
N ILE A 83 13.04 6.89 -0.55
CA ILE A 83 12.04 5.93 -0.06
C ILE A 83 12.65 4.93 0.91
N ILE A 84 13.86 4.41 0.65
CA ILE A 84 14.57 3.55 1.61
C ILE A 84 14.72 4.24 2.97
N SER A 85 15.07 5.52 2.98
CA SER A 85 15.17 6.29 4.23
C SER A 85 13.85 6.32 5.00
N ASN A 86 12.71 6.45 4.31
CA ASN A 86 11.39 6.39 4.93
C ASN A 86 11.07 4.99 5.47
N VAL A 87 11.38 3.93 4.71
CA VAL A 87 11.18 2.54 5.17
C VAL A 87 11.96 2.29 6.46
N ARG A 88 13.23 2.68 6.53
CA ARG A 88 14.04 2.55 7.75
C ARG A 88 13.43 3.29 8.95
N GLN A 89 12.84 4.45 8.73
CA GLN A 89 12.20 5.22 9.80
C GLN A 89 10.92 4.58 10.32
N VAL A 90 10.14 3.91 9.45
CA VAL A 90 8.98 3.09 9.84
C VAL A 90 9.45 1.89 10.66
N LYS A 91 10.45 1.15 10.16
CA LYS A 91 11.03 -0.02 10.86
C LYS A 91 11.61 0.35 12.23
N ALA A 92 12.28 1.49 12.35
CA ALA A 92 12.84 1.97 13.61
C ALA A 92 11.77 2.25 14.70
N ARG A 93 10.48 2.31 14.33
CA ARG A 93 9.35 2.50 15.24
C ARG A 93 8.52 1.22 15.44
N GLY A 94 9.01 0.07 14.97
CA GLY A 94 8.29 -1.19 15.05
C GLY A 94 7.19 -1.37 14.01
N GLY A 95 7.08 -0.44 13.05
CA GLY A 95 6.12 -0.54 11.96
C GLY A 95 6.40 -1.73 11.04
N THR A 96 5.34 -2.41 10.62
CA THR A 96 5.41 -3.45 9.58
C THR A 96 5.36 -2.79 8.20
N VAL A 97 6.21 -3.22 7.28
CA VAL A 97 6.33 -2.67 5.93
C VAL A 97 5.96 -3.72 4.87
N VAL A 98 4.97 -3.39 4.05
CA VAL A 98 4.67 -4.08 2.79
C VAL A 98 5.17 -3.21 1.63
N ALA A 99 6.27 -3.59 1.01
CA ALA A 99 6.87 -2.84 -0.09
C ALA A 99 6.40 -3.37 -1.45
N ILE A 100 5.97 -2.49 -2.35
CA ILE A 100 5.79 -2.79 -3.77
C ILE A 100 7.03 -2.31 -4.51
N ILE A 101 7.76 -3.24 -5.13
CA ILE A 101 9.11 -3.00 -5.64
C ILE A 101 9.26 -3.48 -7.08
N THR A 102 10.21 -2.92 -7.82
CA THR A 102 10.61 -3.49 -9.11
C THR A 102 11.24 -4.86 -8.90
N LYS A 103 10.91 -5.81 -9.79
CA LYS A 103 11.45 -7.18 -9.77
C LYS A 103 12.98 -7.15 -9.77
N GLY A 104 13.60 -7.95 -8.89
CA GLY A 104 15.06 -8.00 -8.75
C GLY A 104 15.67 -6.90 -7.89
N ASN A 105 14.85 -6.07 -7.24
CA ASN A 105 15.33 -5.11 -6.24
C ASN A 105 15.54 -5.80 -4.89
N ASP A 106 16.73 -6.37 -4.70
CA ASP A 106 17.05 -7.14 -3.50
C ASP A 106 17.29 -6.25 -2.27
N ALA A 107 17.75 -5.01 -2.45
CA ALA A 107 18.02 -4.10 -1.34
C ALA A 107 16.77 -3.78 -0.49
N MET A 108 15.57 -3.73 -1.08
CA MET A 108 14.33 -3.54 -0.32
C MET A 108 13.92 -4.80 0.44
N LYS A 109 14.24 -5.99 -0.07
CA LYS A 109 13.88 -7.27 0.56
C LYS A 109 14.58 -7.47 1.89
N ASP A 110 15.75 -6.86 2.08
CA ASP A 110 16.50 -6.94 3.33
C ASP A 110 15.91 -6.06 4.45
N ILE A 111 15.06 -5.08 4.12
CA ILE A 111 14.55 -4.09 5.08
C ILE A 111 13.02 -4.14 5.28
N ALA A 112 12.26 -4.53 4.26
CA ALA A 112 10.81 -4.65 4.34
C ALA A 112 10.39 -6.05 4.82
N ASP A 113 9.29 -6.13 5.56
CA ASP A 113 8.78 -7.43 6.06
C ASP A 113 8.20 -8.27 4.91
N HIS A 114 7.58 -7.60 3.94
CA HIS A 114 6.99 -8.25 2.77
C HIS A 114 7.25 -7.43 1.51
N CYS A 115 7.69 -8.10 0.44
CA CYS A 115 7.89 -7.48 -0.86
C CYS A 115 6.97 -8.07 -1.93
N LEU A 116 6.28 -7.20 -2.67
CA LEU A 116 5.48 -7.52 -3.85
C LEU A 116 6.20 -6.98 -5.09
N GLU A 117 6.69 -7.87 -5.93
CA GLU A 117 7.49 -7.50 -7.10
C GLU A 117 6.60 -7.20 -8.31
N VAL A 118 6.78 -6.04 -8.92
CA VAL A 118 6.16 -5.64 -10.18
C VAL A 118 7.23 -5.58 -11.29
N PRO A 119 6.86 -5.78 -12.57
CA PRO A 119 7.80 -5.66 -13.67
C PRO A 119 8.40 -4.26 -13.75
N ASP A 120 9.62 -4.20 -14.29
CA ASP A 120 10.25 -2.93 -14.62
C ASP A 120 9.53 -2.25 -15.79
N VAL A 121 9.15 -0.99 -15.58
CA VAL A 121 8.42 -0.17 -16.55
C VAL A 121 8.87 1.28 -16.40
N PRO A 122 8.74 2.11 -17.46
CA PRO A 122 9.00 3.55 -17.36
C PRO A 122 8.30 4.19 -16.16
N GLU A 123 8.96 5.14 -15.48
CA GLU A 123 8.51 5.73 -14.21
C GLU A 123 7.05 6.24 -14.30
N CYS A 124 6.69 6.88 -15.41
CA CYS A 124 5.35 7.42 -15.66
C CYS A 124 4.25 6.33 -15.80
N LEU A 125 4.62 5.08 -16.08
CA LEU A 125 3.71 3.94 -16.18
C LEU A 125 3.66 3.10 -14.90
N THR A 126 4.56 3.35 -13.94
CA THR A 126 4.55 2.64 -12.65
C THR A 126 3.21 2.72 -11.91
N PRO A 127 2.45 3.84 -11.91
CA PRO A 127 1.14 3.89 -11.26
C PRO A 127 0.16 2.82 -11.76
N LEU A 128 0.17 2.54 -13.07
CA LEU A 128 -0.73 1.57 -13.68
C LEU A 128 -0.42 0.17 -13.18
N VAL A 129 0.85 -0.21 -13.17
CA VAL A 129 1.27 -1.55 -12.75
C VAL A 129 1.11 -1.74 -11.25
N VAL A 130 1.45 -0.72 -10.45
CA VAL A 130 1.34 -0.75 -8.98
C VAL A 130 -0.12 -0.73 -8.51
N SER A 131 -1.05 -0.16 -9.27
CA SER A 131 -2.48 -0.16 -8.89
C SER A 131 -3.03 -1.58 -8.69
N VAL A 132 -2.57 -2.55 -9.48
CA VAL A 132 -3.05 -3.95 -9.45
C VAL A 132 -2.78 -4.64 -8.11
N PRO A 133 -1.54 -4.72 -7.58
CA PRO A 133 -1.29 -5.31 -6.28
C PRO A 133 -1.99 -4.57 -5.14
N LEU A 134 -2.16 -3.23 -5.22
CA LEU A 134 -2.90 -2.46 -4.22
C LEU A 134 -4.39 -2.85 -4.18
N GLN A 135 -5.02 -2.95 -5.35
CA GLN A 135 -6.41 -3.38 -5.49
C GLN A 135 -6.60 -4.82 -4.99
N LEU A 136 -5.69 -5.74 -5.34
CA LEU A 136 -5.74 -7.13 -4.86
C LEU A 136 -5.55 -7.22 -3.34
N LEU A 137 -4.67 -6.40 -2.76
CA LEU A 137 -4.47 -6.38 -1.32
C LEU A 137 -5.74 -5.92 -0.60
N ALA A 138 -6.35 -4.83 -1.05
CA ALA A 138 -7.62 -4.35 -0.52
C ALA A 138 -8.72 -5.40 -0.66
N TYR A 139 -8.83 -6.02 -1.84
CA TYR A 139 -9.80 -7.06 -2.15
C TYR A 139 -9.69 -8.24 -1.17
N TYR A 140 -8.51 -8.85 -1.06
CA TYR A 140 -8.37 -10.04 -0.20
C TYR A 140 -8.48 -9.71 1.29
N ILE A 141 -8.04 -8.53 1.75
CA ILE A 141 -8.29 -8.09 3.13
C ILE A 141 -9.80 -7.95 3.38
N ALA A 142 -10.55 -7.35 2.45
CA ALA A 142 -11.99 -7.21 2.57
C ALA A 142 -12.72 -8.56 2.60
N ILE A 143 -12.31 -9.51 1.74
CA ILE A 143 -12.82 -10.89 1.75
C ILE A 143 -12.55 -11.57 3.10
N ASN A 144 -11.33 -11.47 3.65
CA ASN A 144 -11.01 -12.07 4.95
C ASN A 144 -11.77 -11.43 6.13
N LYS A 145 -12.32 -10.22 5.94
CA LYS A 145 -13.15 -9.51 6.93
C LYS A 145 -14.65 -9.69 6.68
N ASP A 146 -15.04 -10.64 5.83
CA ASP A 146 -16.42 -10.93 5.44
C ASP A 146 -17.18 -9.68 4.99
N ARG A 147 -16.53 -8.83 4.17
CA ARG A 147 -17.14 -7.62 3.61
C ARG A 147 -17.77 -7.89 2.25
N ASN A 148 -18.89 -7.22 1.98
CA ASN A 148 -19.47 -7.16 0.65
C ASN A 148 -18.63 -6.21 -0.21
N VAL A 149 -17.75 -6.78 -1.04
CA VAL A 149 -16.83 -6.02 -1.89
C VAL A 149 -17.55 -5.33 -3.05
N ASP A 150 -18.64 -5.93 -3.54
CA ASP A 150 -19.40 -5.39 -4.68
C ASP A 150 -20.34 -4.26 -4.28
N GLN A 151 -20.80 -4.27 -3.02
CA GLN A 151 -21.68 -3.25 -2.45
C GLN A 151 -21.20 -2.84 -1.04
N PRO A 152 -20.11 -2.07 -0.96
CA PRO A 152 -19.63 -1.54 0.31
C PRO A 152 -20.67 -0.61 0.94
N ARG A 153 -20.79 -0.66 2.27
CA ARG A 153 -21.78 0.12 3.03
C ARG A 153 -21.63 1.61 2.75
N ASN A 154 -22.76 2.31 2.69
CA ASN A 154 -22.83 3.77 2.58
C ASN A 154 -22.19 4.35 1.30
N LEU A 155 -21.87 3.51 0.31
CA LEU A 155 -21.33 3.96 -0.97
C LEU A 155 -22.30 3.65 -2.11
N ALA A 156 -22.37 4.57 -3.07
CA ALA A 156 -23.06 4.40 -4.34
C ALA A 156 -22.03 4.39 -5.46
N LYS A 157 -22.32 3.65 -6.53
CA LYS A 157 -21.43 3.55 -7.71
C LYS A 157 -21.17 4.91 -8.38
N SER A 158 -22.15 5.81 -8.30
CA SER A 158 -22.06 7.18 -8.78
C SER A 158 -22.92 8.04 -7.85
N VAL A 159 -22.39 9.21 -7.47
CA VAL A 159 -23.14 10.20 -6.70
C VAL A 159 -23.82 11.13 -7.70
N THR A 160 -25.14 11.01 -7.83
CA THR A 160 -25.94 11.74 -8.83
C THR A 160 -26.83 12.82 -8.22
N VAL A 161 -26.69 13.09 -6.93
CA VAL A 161 -27.45 14.09 -6.18
C VAL A 161 -26.47 14.96 -5.38
N GLU A 162 -26.72 16.26 -5.33
CA GLU A 162 -25.95 17.26 -4.58
C GLU A 162 -26.45 17.41 -3.14
#